data_AF-A0A7J7DJY9-F1
#
_entry.id   AF-A0A7J7DJY9-F1
#
_cell.length_a   1.000
_cell.length_b   1.000
_cell.length_c   1.000
_cell.angle_alpha   90.00
_cell.angle_beta   90.00
_cell.angle_gamma   90.00
#
_symmetry.space_group_name_H-M   'P 1'
#
loop_
_entity.id
_entity.type
_entity.pdbx_description
1 polymer ?
#
loop_
_entity_poly.entity_id
_entity_poly.type
_entity_poly.pdbx_seq_one_letter_code
_entity_poly.pdbx_strand_id
1 'polypeptide(L)'
;MEIGEKGMKQSSLWLYFSTKFFHRKSEKTDPSKDLSTPKKPGGWKAMPFILGNETLERFASYGMLANFMVYLLTVFHMNQAPAATLINIWTGITNFAPLFGAFISDALIGKFKTIAFASFASLLVRT
;
A
#
# COMPACT_ATOMS: atom_id res chain seq x y z
N MET A 1 42.70 28.08 33.11
CA MET A 1 41.40 28.57 32.62
C MET A 1 41.04 27.83 31.33
N GLU A 2 40.69 26.53 31.40
CA GLU A 2 40.52 25.74 30.16
C GLU A 2 39.44 24.64 30.24
N ILE A 3 38.65 24.60 31.33
CA ILE A 3 37.65 23.54 31.56
C ILE A 3 36.22 24.01 31.15
N GLY A 4 36.00 25.32 30.94
CA GLY A 4 34.68 25.90 30.68
C GLY A 4 34.20 25.90 29.22
N GLU A 5 35.08 25.74 28.22
CA GLU A 5 34.71 25.95 26.81
C GLU A 5 34.22 24.66 26.10
N LYS A 6 34.59 23.48 26.60
CA LYS A 6 34.25 22.19 25.97
C LYS A 6 32.80 21.76 26.18
N GLY A 7 32.17 22.14 27.30
CA GLY A 7 30.76 21.83 27.57
C GLY A 7 29.76 22.61 26.71
N MET A 8 30.11 23.85 26.34
CA MET A 8 29.22 24.75 25.61
C MET A 8 29.12 24.37 24.12
N LYS A 9 30.18 23.83 23.51
CA LYS A 9 30.18 23.39 22.10
C LYS A 9 29.27 22.17 21.84
N GLN A 10 29.11 21.26 22.80
CA GLN A 10 28.19 20.12 22.67
C GLN A 10 26.72 20.55 22.69
N SER A 11 26.33 21.47 23.59
CA SER A 11 24.96 21.99 23.63
C SER A 11 24.57 22.75 22.35
N SER A 12 25.50 23.52 21.77
CA SER A 12 25.25 24.23 20.51
C SER A 12 25.12 23.29 19.31
N LEU A 13 25.89 22.19 19.28
CA LEU A 13 25.75 21.14 18.26
C LEU A 13 24.43 20.36 18.40
N TRP A 14 24.00 20.10 19.64
CA TRP A 14 22.75 19.42 19.93
C TRP A 14 21.53 20.26 19.56
N LEU A 15 21.57 21.56 19.83
CA LEU A 15 20.52 22.50 19.40
C LEU A 15 20.52 22.69 17.88
N TYR A 16 21.68 22.78 17.24
CA TYR A 16 21.78 22.86 15.78
C TYR A 16 21.24 21.57 15.11
N PHE A 17 21.61 20.40 15.62
CA PHE A 17 21.12 19.12 15.09
C PHE A 17 19.63 18.92 15.37
N SER A 18 19.13 19.28 16.57
CA SER A 18 17.71 19.20 16.89
C SER A 18 16.87 20.15 16.06
N THR A 19 17.34 21.39 15.87
CA THR A 19 16.63 22.39 15.05
C THR A 19 16.62 21.97 13.58
N LYS A 20 17.74 21.46 13.06
CA LYS A 20 17.85 20.99 11.67
C LYS A 20 17.08 19.69 11.41
N PHE A 21 17.02 18.79 12.40
CA PHE A 21 16.24 17.56 12.33
C PHE A 21 14.73 17.84 12.44
N PHE A 22 14.32 18.74 13.33
CA PHE A 22 12.92 19.12 13.51
C PHE A 22 12.39 19.92 12.31
N HIS A 23 13.21 20.82 11.74
CA HIS A 23 12.87 21.56 10.53
C HIS A 23 12.74 20.64 9.30
N ARG A 24 13.56 19.57 9.20
CA ARG A 24 13.47 18.59 8.10
C ARG A 24 12.23 17.68 8.21
N LYS A 25 11.71 17.48 9.42
CA LYS A 25 10.52 16.67 9.66
C LYS A 25 9.23 17.44 9.32
N SER A 26 9.23 18.76 9.51
CA SER A 26 8.08 19.61 9.16
C SER A 26 7.92 19.87 7.66
N GLU A 27 8.98 19.69 6.84
CA GLU A 27 8.91 19.92 5.40
C GLU A 27 8.24 18.77 4.60
N LYS A 28 8.14 17.57 5.20
CA LYS A 28 7.59 16.38 4.53
C LYS A 28 6.14 16.05 4.88
N THR A 29 5.42 16.95 5.54
CA THR A 29 4.02 16.73 5.89
C THR A 29 3.24 18.04 5.87
N ASP A 30 3.23 18.69 4.70
CA ASP A 30 2.16 19.63 4.36
C ASP A 30 0.96 18.82 3.86
N PRO A 31 -0.15 18.72 4.62
CA PRO A 31 -1.40 18.10 4.14
C PRO A 31 -2.08 18.93 3.02
N SER A 32 -1.48 20.05 2.61
CA SER A 32 -1.97 20.95 1.55
C SER A 32 -1.21 20.83 0.22
N LYS A 33 -0.13 20.04 0.15
CA LYS A 33 0.70 19.89 -1.08
C LYS A 33 0.27 18.79 -2.05
N ASP A 34 -0.86 18.12 -1.82
CA ASP A 34 -1.42 17.15 -2.77
C ASP A 34 -2.37 17.78 -3.82
N LEU A 35 -2.55 19.11 -3.80
CA LEU A 35 -3.57 19.76 -4.64
C LEU A 35 -3.06 20.75 -5.69
N SER A 36 -1.74 20.96 -5.87
CA SER A 36 -1.29 22.05 -6.76
C SER A 36 0.12 21.97 -7.35
N THR A 37 0.75 20.80 -7.42
CA THR A 37 1.85 20.63 -8.40
C THR A 37 1.41 19.65 -9.47
N PRO A 38 1.22 20.09 -10.74
CA PRO A 38 0.95 19.16 -11.81
C PRO A 38 2.17 18.27 -11.97
N LYS A 39 2.11 17.04 -11.44
CA LYS A 39 3.04 15.97 -11.80
C LYS A 39 2.98 15.90 -13.33
N LYS A 40 4.10 16.22 -14.00
CA LYS A 40 4.21 16.05 -15.44
C LYS A 40 3.78 14.61 -15.74
N PRO A 41 2.68 14.37 -16.46
CA PRO A 41 2.22 13.02 -16.71
C PRO A 41 3.39 12.29 -17.37
N GLY A 42 3.80 11.15 -16.78
CA GLY A 42 4.79 10.29 -17.42
C GLY A 42 4.24 9.96 -18.79
N GLY A 43 4.81 10.57 -19.83
CA GLY A 43 4.16 10.68 -21.14
C GLY A 43 4.02 9.34 -21.89
N TRP A 44 4.13 9.38 -23.21
CA TRP A 44 4.02 8.24 -24.12
C TRP A 44 4.82 6.98 -23.73
N LYS A 45 5.86 7.10 -22.88
CA LYS A 45 6.61 5.97 -22.33
C LYS A 45 5.90 5.20 -21.22
N ALA A 46 5.00 5.82 -20.44
CA ALA A 46 4.26 5.13 -19.37
C ALA A 46 3.05 4.35 -19.89
N MET A 47 2.46 4.80 -21.00
CA MET A 47 1.31 4.13 -21.63
C MET A 47 1.51 2.63 -21.89
N PRO A 48 2.60 2.15 -22.52
CA PRO A 48 2.75 0.71 -22.78
C PRO A 48 2.90 -0.11 -21.50
N PHE A 49 3.48 0.43 -20.42
CA PHE A 49 3.58 -0.29 -19.15
C PHE A 49 2.22 -0.43 -18.47
N ILE A 50 1.40 0.64 -18.49
CA ILE A 50 0.05 0.61 -17.92
C ILE A 50 -0.84 -0.35 -18.74
N LEU A 51 -0.79 -0.26 -20.07
CA LEU A 51 -1.53 -1.16 -20.96
C LEU A 51 -1.06 -2.61 -20.84
N GLY A 52 0.25 -2.84 -20.71
CA GLY A 52 0.81 -4.17 -20.49
C GLY A 52 0.32 -4.79 -19.17
N ASN A 53 0.31 -4.01 -18.09
CA ASN A 53 -0.21 -4.46 -16.81
C ASN A 53 -1.71 -4.80 -16.90
N GLU A 54 -2.51 -3.89 -17.47
CA GLU A 54 -3.95 -4.08 -17.63
C GLU A 54 -4.29 -5.31 -18.49
N THR A 55 -3.56 -5.50 -19.59
CA THR A 55 -3.79 -6.65 -20.48
C THR A 55 -3.39 -7.97 -19.82
N LEU A 56 -2.28 -8.01 -19.09
CA LEU A 56 -1.85 -9.19 -18.34
C LEU A 56 -2.84 -9.54 -17.23
N GLU A 57 -3.34 -8.56 -16.49
CA GLU A 57 -4.34 -8.77 -15.44
C GLU A 57 -5.64 -9.35 -16.02
N ARG A 58 -6.13 -8.78 -17.12
CA ARG A 58 -7.32 -9.30 -17.84
C ARG A 58 -7.07 -10.70 -18.39
N PHE A 59 -5.93 -10.94 -19.01
CA PHE A 59 -5.58 -12.23 -19.59
C PHE A 59 -5.50 -13.33 -18.52
N ALA A 60 -4.79 -13.07 -17.42
CA ALA A 60 -4.69 -13.98 -16.30
C ALA A 60 -6.06 -14.29 -15.69
N SER A 61 -6.91 -13.28 -15.54
CA SER A 61 -8.28 -13.43 -15.03
C SER A 61 -9.14 -14.34 -15.91
N TYR A 62 -9.14 -14.11 -17.23
CA TYR A 62 -9.88 -14.97 -18.16
C TYR A 62 -9.32 -16.38 -18.25
N GLY A 63 -7.99 -16.54 -18.23
CA GLY A 63 -7.34 -17.85 -18.23
C GLY A 63 -7.67 -18.68 -16.98
N MET A 64 -7.62 -18.05 -15.81
CA MET A 64 -8.04 -18.66 -14.54
C MET A 64 -9.52 -19.06 -14.59
N LEU A 65 -10.39 -18.17 -15.07
CA LEU A 65 -11.83 -18.41 -15.12
C LEU A 65 -12.19 -19.58 -16.08
N ALA A 66 -11.52 -19.67 -17.22
CA ALA A 66 -11.67 -20.79 -18.15
C ALA A 66 -11.21 -22.11 -17.53
N ASN A 67 -10.05 -22.12 -16.86
CA ASN A 67 -9.55 -23.30 -16.16
C ASN A 67 -10.51 -23.74 -15.04
N PHE A 68 -11.03 -22.77 -14.28
CA PHE A 68 -11.99 -23.02 -13.21
C PHE A 68 -13.30 -23.61 -13.75
N MET A 69 -13.85 -23.07 -14.84
CA MET A 69 -15.05 -23.62 -15.48
C MET A 69 -14.85 -25.08 -15.90
N VAL A 70 -13.72 -25.40 -16.55
CA VAL A 70 -13.39 -26.77 -16.96
C VAL A 70 -13.28 -27.69 -15.74
N TYR A 71 -12.62 -27.24 -14.67
CA TYR A 71 -12.48 -28.01 -13.43
C TYR A 71 -13.84 -28.35 -12.78
N LEU A 72 -14.76 -27.39 -12.74
CA LEU A 72 -16.10 -27.58 -12.19
C LEU A 72 -16.92 -28.62 -12.99
N LEU A 73 -16.78 -28.62 -14.31
CA LEU A 73 -17.49 -29.55 -15.19
C LEU A 73 -16.87 -30.95 -15.17
N THR A 74 -15.54 -31.05 -15.12
CA THR A 74 -14.81 -32.33 -15.29
C THR A 74 -14.56 -33.06 -13.99
N VAL A 75 -14.13 -32.37 -12.94
CA VAL A 75 -13.74 -32.99 -11.66
C VAL A 75 -14.91 -33.03 -10.70
N PHE A 76 -15.64 -31.93 -10.61
CA PHE A 76 -16.83 -31.83 -9.75
C PHE A 76 -18.09 -32.42 -10.40
N HIS A 77 -18.03 -32.86 -11.67
CA HIS A 77 -19.14 -33.47 -12.41
C HIS A 77 -20.45 -32.65 -12.34
N MET A 78 -20.33 -31.32 -12.31
CA MET A 78 -21.48 -30.43 -12.23
C MET A 78 -22.07 -30.18 -13.62
N ASN A 79 -23.40 -30.01 -13.67
CA ASN A 79 -24.07 -29.56 -14.87
C ASN A 79 -23.69 -28.10 -15.22
N GLN A 80 -23.84 -27.74 -16.49
CA GLN A 80 -23.54 -26.39 -17.00
C GLN A 80 -24.25 -25.27 -16.23
N ALA A 81 -25.51 -25.50 -15.82
CA ALA A 81 -26.31 -24.53 -15.09
C ALA A 81 -25.72 -24.16 -13.71
N PRO A 82 -25.49 -25.10 -12.76
CA PRO A 82 -24.88 -24.78 -11.47
C PRO A 82 -23.42 -24.29 -11.60
N ALA A 83 -22.66 -24.79 -12.57
CA ALA A 83 -21.31 -24.29 -12.84
C ALA A 83 -21.33 -22.79 -13.23
N ALA A 84 -22.25 -22.38 -14.10
CA ALA A 84 -22.39 -20.97 -14.49
C ALA A 84 -22.80 -20.09 -13.30
N THR A 85 -23.65 -20.59 -12.38
CA THR A 85 -23.98 -19.87 -11.14
C THR A 85 -22.75 -19.63 -10.28
N LEU A 86 -21.85 -20.61 -10.13
CA LEU A 86 -20.60 -20.44 -9.38
C LEU A 86 -19.66 -19.43 -10.04
N ILE A 87 -19.56 -19.44 -11.36
CA ILE A 87 -18.78 -18.43 -12.11
C ILE A 87 -19.37 -17.03 -11.89
N ASN A 88 -20.69 -16.87 -11.93
CA ASN A 88 -21.34 -15.58 -11.65
C ASN A 88 -21.10 -15.10 -10.20
N ILE A 89 -21.14 -16.01 -9.23
CA ILE A 89 -20.79 -15.71 -7.84
C ILE A 89 -19.32 -15.28 -7.74
N TRP A 90 -18.41 -15.98 -8.42
CA TRP A 90 -17.00 -15.62 -8.48
C TRP A 90 -16.79 -14.21 -9.03
N THR A 91 -17.42 -13.87 -10.15
CA THR A 91 -17.39 -12.51 -10.73
C THR A 91 -17.98 -11.48 -9.76
N GLY A 92 -19.04 -11.83 -9.03
CA GLY A 92 -19.58 -11.01 -7.95
C GLY A 92 -18.53 -10.72 -6.87
N ILE A 93 -17.86 -11.76 -6.36
CA ILE A 93 -16.80 -11.64 -5.34
C ILE A 93 -15.65 -10.77 -5.86
N THR A 94 -15.19 -10.94 -7.10
CA THR A 94 -14.11 -10.12 -7.66
C THR A 94 -14.50 -8.65 -7.77
N ASN A 95 -15.78 -8.33 -8.01
CA ASN A 95 -16.28 -6.95 -8.01
C ASN A 95 -16.43 -6.37 -6.60
N PHE A 96 -16.74 -7.20 -5.60
CA PHE A 96 -16.78 -6.79 -4.19
C PHE A 96 -15.39 -6.70 -3.55
N ALA A 97 -14.40 -7.43 -4.06
CA ALA A 97 -13.06 -7.48 -3.48
C ALA A 97 -12.37 -6.10 -3.39
N PRO A 98 -12.46 -5.19 -4.38
CA PRO A 98 -11.96 -3.82 -4.24
C PRO A 98 -12.70 -3.02 -3.17
N LEU A 99 -14.02 -3.17 -3.04
CA LEU A 99 -14.81 -2.47 -2.01
C LEU A 99 -14.44 -2.96 -0.61
N PHE A 100 -14.30 -4.27 -0.45
CA PHE A 100 -13.87 -4.87 0.80
C PHE A 100 -12.40 -4.52 1.12
N GLY A 101 -11.54 -4.52 0.12
CA GLY A 101 -10.15 -4.09 0.22
C GLY A 101 -10.02 -2.60 0.59
N ALA A 102 -10.88 -1.74 0.03
CA ALA A 102 -10.98 -0.33 0.40
C ALA A 102 -11.47 -0.18 1.84
N PHE A 103 -12.53 -0.88 2.24
CA PHE A 103 -13.03 -0.86 3.62
C PHE A 103 -11.97 -1.33 4.64
N ILE A 104 -11.26 -2.42 4.32
CA ILE A 104 -10.13 -2.90 5.14
C ILE A 104 -8.99 -1.89 5.14
N SER A 105 -8.66 -1.31 3.98
CA SER A 105 -7.64 -0.27 3.87
C SER A 105 -8.00 0.92 4.75
N ASP A 106 -9.22 1.44 4.66
CA ASP A 106 -9.69 2.56 5.46
C ASP A 106 -9.74 2.23 6.95
N ALA A 107 -10.10 1.00 7.32
CA ALA A 107 -10.11 0.54 8.70
C ALA A 107 -8.69 0.29 9.28
N LEU A 108 -7.73 -0.19 8.47
CA LEU A 108 -6.40 -0.62 8.96
C LEU A 108 -5.29 0.41 8.72
N ILE A 109 -5.35 1.25 7.68
CA ILE A 109 -4.21 2.07 7.22
C ILE A 109 -4.12 3.44 7.90
N GLY A 110 -5.09 3.83 8.73
CA GLY A 110 -5.00 5.09 9.48
C GLY A 110 -4.20 5.05 10.80
N LYS A 111 -4.20 3.94 11.54
CA LYS A 111 -3.60 3.85 12.90
C LYS A 111 -3.03 2.47 13.27
N PHE A 112 -3.61 1.38 12.77
CA PHE A 112 -3.29 0.02 13.23
C PHE A 112 -1.86 -0.42 12.89
N LYS A 113 -1.35 -0.13 11.69
CA LYS A 113 0.03 -0.50 11.30
C LYS A 113 1.09 0.21 12.14
N THR A 114 0.91 1.51 12.41
CA THR A 114 1.86 2.29 13.20
C THR A 114 1.84 1.86 14.67
N ILE A 115 0.65 1.63 15.24
CA ILE A 115 0.50 1.16 16.62
C ILE A 115 1.00 -0.28 16.76
N ALA A 116 0.69 -1.18 15.84
CA ALA A 116 1.15 -2.57 15.89
C ALA A 116 2.68 -2.67 15.77
N PHE A 117 3.29 -1.92 14.84
CA PHE A 117 4.75 -1.86 14.72
C PHE A 117 5.40 -1.22 15.96
N ALA A 118 4.84 -0.11 16.47
CA ALA A 118 5.32 0.54 17.68
C ALA A 118 5.19 -0.35 18.92
N SER A 119 4.09 -1.09 19.04
CA SER A 119 3.83 -2.01 20.15
C SER A 119 4.76 -3.22 20.10
N PHE A 120 4.95 -3.82 18.91
CA PHE A 120 5.88 -4.92 18.71
C PHE A 120 7.33 -4.50 18.97
N ALA A 121 7.75 -3.34 18.44
CA ALA A 121 9.08 -2.79 18.70
C ALA A 121 9.32 -2.48 20.18
N SER A 122 8.32 -1.94 20.89
CA SER A 122 8.43 -1.62 22.32
C SER A 122 8.54 -2.87 23.21
N LEU A 123 7.87 -3.97 22.85
CA LEU A 123 7.98 -5.25 23.56
C LEU A 123 9.33 -5.93 23.32
N LEU A 124 9.85 -5.88 22.09
CA LEU A 124 11.14 -6.49 21.72
C LEU A 124 12.35 -5.74 22.31
N VAL A 125 12.25 -4.44 22.53
CA VAL A 125 13.32 -3.64 23.16
C VAL A 125 13.31 -3.76 24.69
N ARG A 126 12.18 -4.13 25.29
CA ARG A 126 12.01 -4.24 26.75
C ARG A 126 12.21 -5.66 27.30
N THR A 127 12.30 -6.67 26.44
CA THR A 127 12.63 -8.07 26.78
C THR A 127 14.09 -8.33 26.47
#